data_AF-A0A1A8GFZ7-F1
#
_entry.id   AF-A0A1A8GFZ7-F1
#
_cell.length_a   1.000
_cell.length_b   1.000
_cell.length_c   1.000
_cell.angle_alpha   90.00
_cell.angle_beta   90.00
_cell.angle_gamma   90.00
#
_symmetry.space_group_name_H-M   'P 1'
#
loop_
_entity.id
_entity.type
_entity.pdbx_description
1 polymer ?
#
loop_
_entity_poly.entity_id
_entity_poly.type
_entity_poly.pdbx_seq_one_letter_code
_entity_poly.pdbx_strand_id
1 'polypeptide(L)'
;TTGTQNMTTGYWPSYNISFHSEIYNLSGYNVMWKRFGEDFSYDLCPRAKILHRDQAKVSNLSSLKHLMRSNNCKRDPYSKGHPCKTICCRDDLRPRRPHPGGCYDSKVTDYQMALQLVAEAISGPTTQGAAPILMATLQSYNPLGSPTHLQVFFCQHE
;
A
#
# COMPACT_ATOMS: atom_id res chain seq x y z
N THR A 1 -21.33 8.32 -9.46
CA THR A 1 -20.40 7.74 -10.44
C THR A 1 -20.53 6.24 -10.38
N THR A 2 -20.89 5.57 -11.47
CA THR A 2 -20.97 4.10 -11.53
C THR A 2 -19.57 3.50 -11.69
N GLY A 3 -19.31 2.33 -11.11
CA GLY A 3 -17.96 1.72 -11.13
C GLY A 3 -17.42 1.45 -12.54
N THR A 4 -18.32 1.23 -13.50
CA THR A 4 -17.98 1.00 -14.91
C THR A 4 -17.39 2.23 -15.61
N GLN A 5 -17.75 3.45 -15.20
CA GLN A 5 -17.20 4.68 -15.79
C GLN A 5 -15.75 4.96 -15.39
N ASN A 6 -15.28 4.43 -14.25
CA ASN A 6 -13.88 4.62 -13.82
C ASN A 6 -12.91 3.68 -14.55
N MET A 7 -13.39 2.59 -15.15
CA MET A 7 -12.54 1.68 -15.94
C MET A 7 -11.99 2.33 -17.22
N THR A 8 -12.56 3.45 -17.68
CA THR A 8 -12.04 4.21 -18.83
C THR A 8 -10.69 4.86 -18.54
N THR A 9 -10.28 4.96 -17.28
CA THR A 9 -8.97 5.47 -16.87
C THR A 9 -7.86 4.42 -16.91
N GLY A 10 -8.20 3.16 -17.18
CA GLY A 10 -7.24 2.04 -17.29
C GLY A 10 -6.86 1.37 -15.98
N TYR A 11 -7.37 1.83 -14.83
CA TYR A 11 -7.10 1.23 -13.52
C TYR A 11 -8.22 1.50 -12.51
N TRP A 12 -8.29 0.69 -11.45
CA TRP A 12 -9.19 0.92 -10.32
C TRP A 12 -8.38 0.89 -9.02
N PRO A 13 -8.12 2.05 -8.39
CA PRO A 13 -7.35 2.08 -7.16
C PRO A 13 -8.22 1.92 -5.91
N SER A 14 -7.64 1.38 -4.84
CA SER A 14 -8.25 1.30 -3.52
C SER A 14 -7.22 1.64 -2.43
N TYR A 15 -7.59 2.49 -1.48
CA TYR A 15 -6.67 3.06 -0.50
C TYR A 15 -7.37 3.51 0.79
N ASN A 16 -8.29 2.67 1.28
CA ASN A 16 -9.04 2.85 2.54
C ASN A 16 -9.99 4.07 2.59
N ILE A 17 -10.27 4.74 1.47
CA ILE A 17 -11.27 5.81 1.42
C ILE A 17 -12.41 5.34 0.52
N SER A 18 -13.65 5.51 0.96
CA SER A 18 -14.84 5.02 0.25
C SER A 18 -15.02 5.76 -1.08
N PHE A 19 -15.12 4.99 -2.18
CA PHE A 19 -15.43 5.53 -3.52
C PHE A 19 -16.87 6.04 -3.62
N HIS A 20 -17.82 5.28 -3.07
CA HIS A 20 -19.22 5.67 -3.09
C HIS A 20 -19.47 6.86 -2.16
N SER A 21 -19.97 7.97 -2.73
CA SER A 21 -20.18 9.23 -2.02
C SER A 21 -21.13 9.10 -0.83
N GLU A 22 -22.16 8.25 -0.93
CA GLU A 22 -23.06 7.95 0.19
C GLU A 22 -22.31 7.31 1.36
N ILE A 23 -21.54 6.23 1.12
CA ILE A 23 -20.76 5.53 2.15
C ILE A 23 -19.67 6.47 2.71
N TYR A 24 -19.03 7.27 1.87
CA TYR A 24 -18.05 8.28 2.27
C TYR A 24 -18.64 9.26 3.30
N ASN A 25 -19.85 9.76 3.03
CA ASN A 25 -20.55 10.67 3.93
C ASN A 25 -21.05 9.97 5.20
N LEU A 26 -21.67 8.79 5.09
CA LEU A 26 -22.18 8.03 6.23
C LEU A 26 -21.05 7.58 7.19
N SER A 27 -19.86 7.30 6.66
CA SER A 27 -18.69 6.92 7.45
C SER A 27 -17.94 8.14 8.05
N GLY A 28 -18.43 9.37 7.82
CA GLY A 28 -17.88 10.59 8.41
C GLY A 28 -16.61 11.13 7.74
N TYR A 29 -16.24 10.67 6.54
CA TYR A 29 -15.04 11.18 5.85
C TYR A 29 -15.17 12.66 5.48
N ASN A 30 -16.37 13.14 5.20
CA ASN A 30 -16.65 14.55 4.97
C ASN A 30 -16.27 15.45 6.16
N VAL A 31 -16.48 14.97 7.39
CA VAL A 31 -16.07 15.66 8.63
C VAL A 31 -14.56 15.61 8.77
N MET A 32 -13.96 14.45 8.52
CA MET A 32 -12.51 14.27 8.61
C MET A 32 -11.75 15.10 7.57
N TRP A 33 -12.26 15.22 6.35
CA TRP A 33 -11.71 16.11 5.32
C TRP A 33 -11.72 17.57 5.77
N LYS A 34 -12.82 18.06 6.35
CA LYS A 34 -12.89 19.45 6.87
C LYS A 34 -11.86 19.69 7.98
N ARG A 35 -11.55 18.67 8.79
CA ARG A 35 -10.66 18.77 9.96
C ARG A 35 -9.18 18.53 9.64
N PHE A 36 -8.88 17.58 8.76
CA PHE A 36 -7.54 17.07 8.50
C PHE A 36 -7.10 17.20 7.04
N GLY A 37 -7.98 17.70 6.17
CA GLY A 37 -7.68 18.01 4.78
C GLY A 37 -7.46 16.77 3.91
N GLU A 38 -6.45 16.88 3.03
CA GLU A 38 -6.31 15.99 1.88
C GLU A 38 -6.13 14.51 2.18
N ASP A 39 -5.63 14.16 3.37
CA ASP A 39 -5.44 12.78 3.77
C ASP A 39 -6.76 11.97 3.81
N PHE A 40 -7.92 12.64 3.86
CA PHE A 40 -9.25 12.03 3.89
C PHE A 40 -10.06 12.23 2.61
N SER A 41 -9.48 12.79 1.53
CA SER A 41 -10.15 12.80 0.23
C SER A 41 -9.83 11.56 -0.56
N TYR A 42 -10.86 11.02 -1.21
CA TYR A 42 -10.71 9.93 -2.16
C TYR A 42 -9.69 10.31 -3.25
N ASP A 43 -9.86 11.46 -3.90
CA ASP A 43 -9.02 11.85 -5.03
C ASP A 43 -7.64 12.41 -4.65
N LEU A 44 -7.50 13.01 -3.46
CA LEU A 44 -6.34 13.83 -3.09
C LEU A 44 -5.46 13.25 -2.00
N CYS A 45 -5.82 12.11 -1.40
CA CYS A 45 -4.93 11.48 -0.43
C CYS A 45 -3.60 11.05 -1.08
N PRO A 46 -2.51 10.93 -0.30
CA PRO A 46 -1.20 10.59 -0.85
C PRO A 46 -1.19 9.34 -1.75
N ARG A 47 -1.93 8.29 -1.37
CA ARG A 47 -2.01 7.04 -2.16
C ARG A 47 -2.78 7.22 -3.46
N ALA A 48 -3.84 8.03 -3.47
CA ALA A 48 -4.56 8.37 -4.68
C ALA A 48 -3.65 9.12 -5.67
N LYS A 49 -2.91 10.13 -5.17
CA LYS A 49 -1.95 10.90 -5.98
C LYS A 49 -0.81 10.03 -6.53
N ILE A 50 -0.26 9.12 -5.73
CA ILE A 50 0.80 8.19 -6.17
C ILE A 50 0.27 7.22 -7.23
N LEU A 51 -0.88 6.57 -7.00
CA LEU A 51 -1.45 5.63 -7.97
C LEU A 51 -1.84 6.33 -9.26
N HIS A 52 -2.45 7.52 -9.18
CA HIS A 52 -2.78 8.30 -10.36
C HIS A 52 -1.54 8.65 -11.21
N ARG A 53 -0.43 9.02 -10.55
CA ARG A 53 0.84 9.31 -11.23
C ARG A 53 1.50 8.06 -11.84
N ASP A 54 1.50 6.95 -11.12
CA ASP A 54 2.39 5.81 -11.41
C ASP A 54 1.70 4.60 -12.05
N GLN A 55 0.37 4.53 -12.04
CA GLN A 55 -0.37 3.38 -12.61
C GLN A 55 -0.01 3.12 -14.09
N ALA A 56 0.18 4.18 -14.89
CA ALA A 56 0.50 4.06 -16.31
C ALA A 56 1.90 3.48 -16.58
N LYS A 57 2.75 3.39 -15.54
CA LYS A 57 4.07 2.74 -15.61
C LYS A 57 3.99 1.22 -15.43
N VAL A 58 2.83 0.69 -15.06
CA VAL A 58 2.61 -0.75 -14.92
C VAL A 58 2.32 -1.35 -16.30
N SER A 59 3.29 -2.07 -16.84
CA SER A 59 3.20 -2.72 -18.16
C SER A 59 3.27 -4.24 -18.09
N ASN A 60 3.58 -4.81 -16.93
CA ASN A 60 3.68 -6.25 -16.67
C ASN A 60 3.62 -6.55 -15.17
N LEU A 61 3.53 -7.83 -14.81
CA LEU A 61 3.44 -8.28 -13.42
C LEU A 61 4.64 -7.80 -12.57
N SER A 62 5.85 -7.73 -13.13
CA SER A 62 7.04 -7.22 -12.42
C SER A 62 6.89 -5.75 -12.02
N SER A 63 6.46 -4.90 -12.96
CA SER A 63 6.19 -3.48 -12.68
C SER A 63 5.01 -3.29 -11.71
N LEU A 64 4.00 -4.16 -11.74
CA LEU A 64 2.91 -4.15 -10.75
C LEU A 64 3.43 -4.48 -9.36
N LYS A 65 4.23 -5.54 -9.21
CA LYS A 65 4.90 -5.90 -7.95
C LYS A 65 5.70 -4.73 -7.41
N HIS A 66 6.44 -4.05 -8.27
CA HIS A 66 7.23 -2.87 -7.88
C HIS A 66 6.36 -1.72 -7.38
N LEU A 67 5.24 -1.42 -8.06
CA LEU A 67 4.31 -0.38 -7.61
C LEU A 67 3.67 -0.73 -6.26
N MET A 68 3.20 -1.97 -6.10
CA MET A 68 2.54 -2.44 -4.88
C MET A 68 3.47 -2.47 -3.66
N ARG A 69 4.78 -2.61 -3.88
CA ARG A 69 5.82 -2.57 -2.85
C ARG A 69 6.47 -1.19 -2.67
N SER A 70 5.99 -0.17 -3.37
CA SER A 70 6.63 1.14 -3.36
C SER A 70 6.52 1.85 -2.02
N ASN A 71 7.69 2.24 -1.48
CA ASN A 71 7.82 3.18 -0.38
C ASN A 71 9.04 4.07 -0.62
N ASN A 72 8.80 5.26 -1.17
CA ASN A 72 9.84 6.24 -1.44
C ASN A 72 9.63 7.50 -0.60
N CYS A 73 9.23 7.34 0.66
CA CYS A 73 8.75 8.45 1.49
C CYS A 73 9.74 9.61 1.65
N LYS A 74 11.04 9.35 1.52
CA LYS A 74 12.12 10.36 1.61
C LYS A 74 12.20 11.28 0.38
N ARG A 75 11.77 10.82 -0.80
CA ARG A 75 11.89 11.55 -2.06
C ARG A 75 10.53 11.86 -2.70
N ASP A 76 9.49 11.09 -2.39
CA ASP A 76 8.17 11.29 -2.96
C ASP A 76 7.50 12.53 -2.32
N PRO A 77 7.20 13.58 -3.11
CA PRO A 77 6.60 14.80 -2.59
C PRO A 77 5.22 14.57 -1.96
N TYR A 78 4.47 13.56 -2.41
CA TYR A 78 3.15 13.25 -1.87
C TYR A 78 3.23 12.61 -0.48
N SER A 79 4.35 11.96 -0.16
CA SER A 79 4.55 11.34 1.14
C SER A 79 4.90 12.34 2.24
N LYS A 80 5.40 13.54 1.87
CA LYS A 80 5.82 14.58 2.82
C LYS A 80 6.73 14.05 3.94
N GLY A 81 7.64 13.13 3.60
CA GLY A 81 8.55 12.48 4.56
C GLY A 81 7.90 11.45 5.49
N HIS A 82 6.59 11.21 5.41
CA HIS A 82 5.88 10.26 6.27
C HIS A 82 5.93 8.84 5.66
N PRO A 83 6.46 7.84 6.38
CA PRO A 83 6.69 6.51 5.81
C PRO A 83 5.42 5.69 5.56
N CYS A 84 4.26 6.17 6.02
CA CYS A 84 2.94 5.60 5.72
C CYS A 84 2.08 6.41 4.75
N LYS A 85 2.61 7.48 4.17
CA LYS A 85 1.93 8.21 3.09
C LYS A 85 2.42 7.73 1.72
N THR A 86 2.53 6.41 1.57
CA THR A 86 3.04 5.67 0.41
C THR A 86 2.11 4.47 0.15
N ILE A 87 2.34 3.71 -0.94
CA ILE A 87 1.56 2.50 -1.23
C ILE A 87 1.80 1.42 -0.17
N CYS A 88 3.06 1.07 0.07
CA CYS A 88 3.42 0.07 1.08
C CYS A 88 4.01 0.74 2.33
N CYS A 89 3.13 1.16 3.24
CA CYS A 89 3.44 1.87 4.50
C CYS A 89 4.46 1.13 5.38
N ARG A 90 5.33 1.90 6.04
CA ARG A 90 6.35 1.45 7.01
C ARG A 90 6.27 2.27 8.31
N ASP A 91 5.27 2.01 9.16
CA ASP A 91 5.04 2.83 10.37
C ASP A 91 6.17 2.67 11.40
N ASP A 92 6.89 1.56 11.30
CA ASP A 92 8.09 1.25 12.06
C ASP A 92 9.25 2.22 11.76
N LEU A 93 9.24 2.87 10.60
CA LEU A 93 10.25 3.86 10.20
C LEU A 93 9.91 5.29 10.66
N ARG A 94 8.87 5.49 11.48
CA ARG A 94 8.51 6.83 11.96
C ARG A 94 9.59 7.39 12.90
N PRO A 95 10.01 8.66 12.71
CA PRO A 95 11.00 9.28 13.60
C PRO A 95 10.54 9.42 15.05
N ARG A 96 9.22 9.51 15.29
CA ARG A 96 8.63 9.63 16.63
C ARG A 96 7.55 8.56 16.78
N ARG A 97 7.64 7.80 17.89
CA ARG A 97 6.73 6.70 18.22
C ARG A 97 6.59 5.72 17.05
N PRO A 98 7.68 5.01 16.67
CA PRO A 98 7.58 3.94 15.68
C PRO A 98 6.64 2.86 16.22
N HIS A 99 5.77 2.34 15.35
CA HIS A 99 4.91 1.21 15.67
C HIS A 99 5.21 0.05 14.73
N PRO A 100 5.15 -1.20 15.20
CA PRO A 100 5.33 -2.38 14.36
C PRO A 100 4.10 -2.61 13.46
N GLY A 101 3.83 -1.68 12.54
CA GLY A 101 2.66 -1.68 11.69
C GLY A 101 2.94 -1.14 10.29
N GLY A 102 2.04 -1.46 9.37
CA GLY A 102 2.11 -0.99 7.99
C GLY A 102 1.76 -2.08 6.99
N CYS A 103 2.31 -1.96 5.78
CA CYS A 103 2.18 -2.96 4.73
C CYS A 103 3.09 -4.15 5.05
N TYR A 104 2.51 -5.34 5.13
CA TYR A 104 3.22 -6.58 5.50
C TYR A 104 3.04 -7.69 4.48
N ASP A 105 2.40 -7.43 3.34
CA ASP A 105 2.35 -8.38 2.23
C ASP A 105 2.11 -7.67 0.90
N SER A 106 2.19 -8.41 -0.21
CA SER A 106 1.51 -8.08 -1.46
C SER A 106 1.20 -9.36 -2.20
N LYS A 107 0.04 -9.41 -2.86
CA LYS A 107 -0.40 -10.54 -3.67
C LYS A 107 -0.81 -9.98 -5.03
N VAL A 108 -0.30 -10.56 -6.11
CA VAL A 108 -0.59 -10.13 -7.47
C VAL A 108 -0.91 -11.34 -8.34
N THR A 109 -1.82 -11.16 -9.29
CA THR A 109 -2.17 -12.16 -10.30
C THR A 109 -2.57 -11.40 -11.56
N ASP A 110 -2.37 -12.02 -12.72
CA ASP A 110 -2.96 -11.56 -13.98
C ASP A 110 -4.07 -12.49 -14.44
N TYR A 111 -4.68 -12.19 -15.58
CA TYR A 111 -5.80 -12.96 -16.10
C TYR A 111 -5.45 -14.44 -16.34
N GLN A 112 -4.28 -14.74 -16.89
CA GLN A 112 -3.88 -16.11 -17.21
C GLN A 112 -3.56 -16.90 -15.94
N MET A 113 -2.88 -16.28 -14.98
CA MET A 113 -2.62 -16.87 -13.68
C MET A 113 -3.91 -17.14 -12.90
N ALA A 114 -4.86 -16.20 -12.92
CA ALA A 114 -6.14 -16.34 -12.22
C ALA A 114 -6.97 -17.53 -12.74
N LEU A 115 -6.96 -17.79 -14.06
CA LEU A 115 -7.61 -18.97 -14.64
C LEU A 115 -7.02 -20.30 -14.12
N GLN A 116 -5.77 -20.28 -13.68
CA GLN A 116 -5.05 -21.42 -13.12
C GLN A 116 -5.04 -21.41 -11.59
N LEU A 117 -5.75 -20.48 -10.94
CA LEU A 117 -5.74 -20.27 -9.49
C LEU A 117 -4.34 -19.93 -8.92
N VAL A 118 -3.49 -19.29 -9.73
CA VAL A 118 -2.13 -18.90 -9.38
C VAL A 118 -2.07 -17.42 -8.99
N ALA A 119 -1.27 -17.10 -7.97
CA ALA A 119 -0.88 -15.75 -7.63
C ALA A 119 0.58 -15.74 -7.18
N GLU A 120 1.25 -14.60 -7.36
CA GLU A 120 2.54 -14.34 -6.72
C GLU A 120 2.29 -13.57 -5.43
N ALA A 121 2.75 -14.13 -4.31
CA ALA A 121 2.63 -13.52 -2.99
C ALA A 121 4.00 -13.25 -2.39
N ILE A 122 4.14 -12.12 -1.71
CA ILE A 122 5.30 -11.73 -0.89
C ILE A 122 4.81 -11.41 0.51
N SER A 123 5.40 -12.05 1.51
CA SER A 123 5.13 -11.76 2.93
C SER A 123 6.28 -10.94 3.54
N GLY A 124 5.91 -9.99 4.39
CA GLY A 124 6.80 -9.06 5.08
C GLY A 124 6.71 -7.61 4.58
N PRO A 125 7.21 -6.64 5.36
CA PRO A 125 7.25 -5.23 4.94
C PRO A 125 8.21 -4.97 3.79
N THR A 126 7.96 -3.89 3.04
CA THR A 126 8.79 -3.55 1.89
C THR A 126 10.20 -3.16 2.30
N THR A 127 11.18 -3.69 1.58
CA THR A 127 12.60 -3.32 1.66
C THR A 127 12.97 -2.34 0.53
N GLN A 128 12.01 -1.95 -0.31
CA GLN A 128 12.23 -0.97 -1.36
C GLN A 128 12.51 0.39 -0.73
N GLY A 129 13.75 0.88 -0.86
CA GLY A 129 14.18 2.19 -0.33
C GLY A 129 14.45 2.21 1.18
N ALA A 130 14.39 1.08 1.87
CA ALA A 130 14.62 0.96 3.31
C ALA A 130 15.29 -0.37 3.68
N ALA A 131 16.06 -0.39 4.77
CA ALA A 131 16.64 -1.62 5.29
C ALA A 131 15.54 -2.64 5.67
N PRO A 132 15.83 -3.96 5.57
CA PRO A 132 14.99 -5.02 6.13
C PRO A 132 14.69 -4.77 7.60
N ILE A 133 13.51 -5.19 8.06
CA ILE A 133 13.17 -5.13 9.48
C ILE A 133 13.96 -6.21 10.22
N LEU A 134 14.70 -5.80 11.23
CA LEU A 134 15.30 -6.69 12.23
C LEU A 134 14.37 -6.74 13.44
N MET A 135 13.68 -7.87 13.68
CA MET A 135 12.74 -7.99 14.81
C MET A 135 13.39 -7.75 16.17
N ALA A 136 14.71 -7.93 16.27
CA ALA A 136 15.49 -7.60 17.46
C ALA A 136 15.48 -6.09 17.83
N THR A 137 15.08 -5.19 16.93
CA THR A 137 14.92 -3.75 17.24
C THR A 137 13.57 -3.39 17.85
N LEU A 138 12.61 -4.33 17.88
CA LEU A 138 11.27 -4.18 18.44
C LEU A 138 11.05 -5.20 19.57
N GLN A 139 11.99 -5.29 20.51
CA GLN A 139 12.04 -6.30 21.58
C GLN A 139 10.76 -6.43 22.41
N SER A 140 9.92 -5.38 22.51
CA SER A 140 8.63 -5.44 23.22
C SER A 140 7.49 -6.09 22.42
N TYR A 141 7.67 -6.33 21.12
CA TYR A 141 6.68 -6.86 20.19
C TYR A 141 7.24 -8.07 19.44
N ASN A 142 7.83 -9.04 20.16
CA ASN A 142 8.27 -10.29 19.53
C ASN A 142 7.08 -11.26 19.45
N PRO A 143 6.42 -11.44 18.29
CA PRO A 143 5.32 -12.38 18.19
C PRO A 143 5.92 -13.80 18.20
N LEU A 144 5.45 -14.66 19.09
CA LEU A 144 5.85 -16.06 19.15
C LEU A 144 5.74 -16.70 17.75
N GLY A 145 6.84 -17.24 17.23
CA GLY A 145 6.88 -17.93 15.93
C GLY A 145 7.14 -17.06 14.70
N SER A 146 7.33 -15.74 14.84
CA SER A 146 7.72 -14.89 13.70
C SER A 146 9.22 -15.01 13.38
N PRO A 147 9.63 -15.12 12.10
CA PRO A 147 11.03 -15.09 11.72
C PRO A 147 11.69 -13.78 12.19
N THR A 148 12.89 -13.88 12.76
CA THR A 148 13.69 -12.72 13.21
C THR A 148 14.12 -11.81 12.05
N HIS A 149 14.11 -12.37 10.83
CA HIS A 149 14.36 -11.72 9.57
C HIS A 149 13.23 -12.07 8.59
N LEU A 150 12.39 -11.10 8.22
CA LEU A 150 11.38 -11.30 7.17
C LEU A 150 12.07 -11.26 5.81
N GLN A 151 12.44 -12.43 5.29
CA GLN A 151 12.86 -12.57 3.90
C GLN A 151 11.62 -12.72 3.01
N VAL A 152 11.71 -12.05 1.86
CA VAL A 152 10.71 -12.04 0.80
C VAL A 152 10.73 -13.39 0.10
N PHE A 153 9.67 -14.18 0.27
CA PHE A 153 9.45 -15.39 -0.54
C PHE A 153 8.33 -15.12 -1.52
N PHE A 154 8.59 -15.36 -2.80
CA PHE A 154 7.53 -15.55 -3.79
C PHE A 154 7.05 -16.99 -3.67
N CYS A 155 5.82 -17.17 -3.17
CA CYS A 155 5.17 -18.47 -3.23
C CYS A 155 4.36 -18.51 -4.53
N GLN A 156 4.74 -19.37 -5.46
CA GLN A 156 3.87 -19.82 -6.54
C GLN A 156 3.15 -21.07 -6.01
N HIS A 157 1.83 -21.02 -5.98
CA HIS A 157 1.03 -22.21 -5.72
C HIS A 157 0.85 -22.91 -7.07
N GLU A 158 1.55 -24.04 -7.27
CA GLU A 158 1.26 -25.00 -8.34
C GLU A 158 0.10 -25.91 -7.94
#